data_AF-F2U3U1-F1
#
_entry.id   AF-F2U3U1-F1
#
_cell.length_a   1.000
_cell.length_b   1.000
_cell.length_c   1.000
_cell.angle_alpha   90.00
_cell.angle_beta   90.00
_cell.angle_gamma   90.00
#
_symmetry.space_group_name_H-M   'P 1'
#
loop_
_entity.id
_entity.type
_entity.pdbx_description
1 polymer ?
#
loop_
_entity_poly.entity_id
_entity_poly.type
_entity_poly.pdbx_seq_one_letter_code
_entity_poly.pdbx_strand_id
1 'polypeptide(L)'
;MQDLQLSQDGEEDPGEHLMTILNNLKWKNGRFRCFFAFRDVRCQHTAFLTVVVLHRTVKNKEQLKLELQQPMTHFNGNNTAVRRRACQAKLAEGEMLKNVFRELVILSATAYEGDGLTGAIVPAAAIDPAHVALSFRNPVNIDDIKGTRKLLEMTSPDGHALILDTSRKVVGLCRLAEIKRDKVVVMFTKPLCWELKISSGRGPEEFTTFYTVSASGGVSLPKERLGQADVNAAIQHTFGNRAHSHAIWTVIGHALRQKHGTMVVISNAAEAEANRLSSQSTKLKQPRLLDEGLVLAVTSIDGAVLLDRKGKCHAIGVILDGPVSRNGDSSRGARFNSGWRYYDQAKRNKQQVLIVIVSEDGYVTMIPQKP
;
A
#
# COMPACT_ATOMS: atom_id res chain seq x y z
N MET A 1 38.50 3.92 19.95
CA MET A 1 37.24 4.67 19.88
C MET A 1 37.62 6.13 19.98
N GLN A 2 37.47 6.89 18.91
CA GLN A 2 37.56 8.35 18.95
C GLN A 2 36.12 8.84 18.88
N ASP A 3 35.64 9.46 19.95
CA ASP A 3 34.34 10.11 19.96
C ASP A 3 34.45 11.41 19.17
N LEU A 4 33.84 11.43 17.98
CA LEU A 4 33.63 12.64 17.21
C LEU A 4 32.46 13.41 17.83
N GLN A 5 32.76 14.48 18.55
CA GLN A 5 31.75 15.48 18.94
C GLN A 5 31.36 16.29 17.70
N LEU A 6 30.07 16.26 17.36
CA LEU A 6 29.47 17.13 16.34
C LEU A 6 29.31 18.55 16.92
N SER A 7 29.84 19.55 16.23
CA SER A 7 29.66 20.97 16.55
C SER A 7 28.19 21.39 16.40
N GLN A 8 27.74 22.29 17.26
CA GLN A 8 26.32 22.62 17.45
C GLN A 8 25.73 23.66 16.50
N ASP A 9 26.49 24.27 15.60
CA ASP A 9 26.01 25.41 14.82
C ASP A 9 26.35 25.28 13.33
N GLY A 10 25.34 25.33 12.46
CA GLY A 10 25.50 25.42 11.00
C GLY A 10 24.30 24.97 10.18
N GLU A 11 23.74 25.87 9.37
CA GLU A 11 22.69 25.63 8.34
C GLU A 11 23.25 24.90 7.10
N GLU A 12 23.72 23.66 7.24
CA GLU A 12 24.18 22.88 6.06
C GLU A 12 23.28 21.68 5.73
N ASP A 13 23.16 21.41 4.42
CA ASP A 13 22.42 20.31 3.82
C ASP A 13 22.85 18.96 4.44
N PRO A 14 21.91 18.17 5.01
CA PRO A 14 22.19 16.86 5.58
C PRO A 14 22.90 15.89 4.63
N GLY A 15 22.79 16.08 3.30
CA GLY A 15 23.43 15.26 2.28
C GLY A 15 24.94 15.47 2.15
N GLU A 16 25.43 16.71 2.18
CA GLU A 16 26.86 17.04 2.03
C GLU A 16 27.67 16.70 3.28
N HIS A 17 27.07 16.88 4.46
CA HIS A 17 27.70 16.54 5.73
C HIS A 17 27.91 15.02 5.88
N LEU A 18 26.95 14.21 5.40
CA LEU A 18 27.06 12.75 5.39
C LEU A 18 28.17 12.26 4.46
N MET A 19 28.32 12.88 3.28
CA MET A 19 29.35 12.54 2.30
C MET A 19 30.75 12.95 2.76
N THR A 20 30.87 14.07 3.47
CA THR A 20 32.13 14.52 4.09
C THR A 20 32.58 13.58 5.21
N ILE A 21 31.65 13.12 6.06
CA ILE A 21 31.92 12.11 7.10
C ILE A 21 32.35 10.77 6.46
N LEU A 22 31.70 10.33 5.39
CA LEU A 22 32.06 9.10 4.66
C LEU A 22 33.42 9.19 3.95
N ASN A 23 33.88 10.39 3.60
CA ASN A 23 35.17 10.63 2.96
C ASN A 23 36.36 10.63 3.93
N ASN A 24 36.15 11.01 5.19
CA ASN A 24 37.21 11.13 6.20
C ASN A 24 37.43 9.86 7.06
N LEU A 25 36.62 8.81 6.87
CA LEU A 25 36.73 7.56 7.64
C LEU A 25 37.87 6.66 7.13
N LYS A 26 38.87 6.38 7.98
CA LYS A 26 39.96 5.42 7.68
C LYS A 26 39.48 3.97 7.79
N TRP A 27 39.55 3.25 6.67
CA TRP A 27 39.19 1.83 6.57
C TRP A 27 40.28 0.96 7.20
N LYS A 28 39.94 0.14 8.21
CA LYS A 28 40.81 -0.93 8.71
C LYS A 28 40.18 -2.29 8.44
N ASN A 29 40.92 -3.18 7.77
CA ASN A 29 40.63 -4.61 7.57
C ASN A 29 39.29 -4.95 6.88
N GLY A 30 38.87 -4.17 5.88
CA GLY A 30 37.83 -4.58 4.93
C GLY A 30 36.42 -4.82 5.49
N ARG A 31 36.14 -4.34 6.71
CA ARG A 31 34.81 -4.39 7.34
C ARG A 31 34.55 -3.09 8.09
N PHE A 32 33.40 -2.49 7.87
CA PHE A 32 32.99 -1.25 8.54
C PHE A 32 31.71 -1.47 9.36
N ARG A 33 31.64 -0.87 10.54
CA ARG A 33 30.43 -0.74 11.37
C ARG A 33 30.05 0.74 11.39
N CYS A 34 28.90 1.09 10.82
CA CYS A 34 28.42 2.47 10.81
C CYS A 34 27.38 2.66 11.91
N PHE A 35 27.50 3.76 12.67
CA PHE A 35 26.50 4.18 13.64
C PHE A 35 25.87 5.48 13.13
N PHE A 36 24.59 5.45 12.79
CA PHE A 36 23.86 6.67 12.43
C PHE A 36 23.05 7.11 13.65
N ALA A 37 23.52 8.17 14.31
CA ALA A 37 22.77 8.84 15.37
C ALA A 37 22.17 10.12 14.79
N PHE A 38 20.83 10.16 14.65
CA PHE A 38 20.12 11.39 14.36
C PHE A 38 19.65 11.98 15.68
N ARG A 39 20.18 13.14 16.06
CA ARG A 39 19.76 13.85 17.27
C ARG A 39 18.56 14.73 16.92
N ASP A 40 17.47 14.52 17.66
CA ASP A 40 16.29 15.38 17.61
C ASP A 40 16.62 16.70 18.32
N VAL A 41 16.54 17.82 17.59
CA VAL A 41 16.67 19.16 18.18
C VAL A 41 15.28 19.78 18.17
N ARG A 42 14.49 19.47 19.20
CA ARG A 42 13.54 20.37 19.90
C ARG A 42 12.64 19.61 20.88
N CYS A 43 13.06 19.55 22.15
CA CYS A 43 12.18 19.63 23.33
C CYS A 43 13.06 19.94 24.55
N GLN A 44 12.86 21.10 25.18
CA GLN A 44 13.72 21.55 26.28
C GLN A 44 13.56 20.73 27.56
N HIS A 45 12.49 19.95 27.74
CA HIS A 45 12.35 19.04 28.88
C HIS A 45 11.99 17.64 28.34
N THR A 46 12.78 16.63 28.73
CA THR A 46 12.76 15.21 28.29
C THR A 46 13.25 14.94 26.85
N ALA A 47 14.54 14.68 26.71
CA ALA A 47 15.16 14.14 25.51
C ALA A 47 14.98 12.61 25.45
N PHE A 48 14.17 12.10 24.51
CA PHE A 48 14.22 10.70 24.12
C PHE A 48 15.16 10.53 22.94
N LEU A 49 16.35 9.98 23.19
CA LEU A 49 17.32 9.61 22.17
C LEU A 49 16.83 8.34 21.46
N THR A 50 16.15 8.47 20.31
CA THR A 50 15.83 7.29 19.49
C THR A 50 17.03 6.96 18.60
N VAL A 51 17.89 6.06 19.09
CA VAL A 51 19.02 5.51 18.33
C VAL A 51 18.49 4.40 17.41
N VAL A 52 18.50 4.64 16.09
CA VAL A 52 18.26 3.57 15.10
C VAL A 52 19.59 2.87 14.85
N VAL A 53 19.80 1.72 15.51
CA VAL A 53 21.00 0.91 15.33
C VAL A 53 20.88 0.09 14.04
N LEU A 54 21.50 0.56 12.96
CA LEU A 54 21.68 -0.24 11.75
C LEU A 54 22.94 -1.10 11.88
N HIS A 55 22.78 -2.36 12.28
CA HIS A 55 23.89 -3.29 12.40
C HIS A 55 24.12 -4.02 11.06
N ARG A 56 25.01 -3.51 10.19
CA ARG A 56 25.42 -4.22 8.96
C ARG A 56 26.91 -4.08 8.65
N THR A 57 27.47 -5.14 8.11
CA THR A 57 28.86 -5.23 7.65
C THR A 57 28.87 -5.08 6.13
N VAL A 58 29.45 -4.01 5.60
CA VAL A 58 29.57 -3.76 4.15
C VAL A 58 31.03 -3.98 3.72
N LYS A 59 31.23 -4.59 2.55
CA LYS A 59 32.55 -5.08 2.11
C LYS A 59 33.44 -4.01 1.48
N ASN A 60 32.88 -2.95 0.88
CA ASN A 60 33.63 -1.80 0.37
C ASN A 60 32.77 -0.52 0.24
N LYS A 61 33.43 0.62 -0.02
CA LYS A 61 32.83 1.97 -0.08
C LYS A 61 31.87 2.16 -1.26
N GLU A 62 32.15 1.53 -2.39
CA GLU A 62 31.34 1.67 -3.61
C GLU A 62 30.01 0.91 -3.52
N GLN A 63 30.00 -0.26 -2.84
CA GLN A 63 28.77 -1.00 -2.57
C GLN A 63 27.79 -0.20 -1.68
N LEU A 64 28.29 0.52 -0.67
CA LEU A 64 27.47 1.37 0.20
C LEU A 64 26.84 2.55 -0.57
N LYS A 65 27.58 3.17 -1.49
CA LYS A 65 27.07 4.26 -2.35
C LYS A 65 25.98 3.76 -3.31
N LEU A 66 26.19 2.58 -3.90
CA LEU A 66 25.24 1.97 -4.82
C LEU A 66 23.94 1.58 -4.10
N GLU A 67 24.03 1.06 -2.87
CA GLU A 67 22.87 0.71 -2.03
C GLU A 67 22.06 1.94 -1.57
N LEU A 68 22.72 3.09 -1.36
CA LEU A 68 22.04 4.37 -1.05
C LEU A 68 21.33 4.99 -2.26
N GLN A 69 21.70 4.59 -3.48
CA GLN A 69 21.14 5.13 -4.74
C GLN A 69 20.06 4.23 -5.36
N GLN A 70 19.87 2.99 -4.90
CA GLN A 70 18.85 2.08 -5.45
C GLN A 70 17.50 2.19 -4.73
N PRO A 71 16.36 2.09 -5.45
CA PRO A 71 15.05 1.95 -4.81
C PRO A 71 15.00 0.64 -4.02
N MET A 72 14.88 0.73 -2.69
CA MET A 72 14.94 -0.41 -1.78
C MET A 72 13.75 -1.38 -1.95
N THR A 73 13.91 -2.44 -2.75
CA THR A 73 12.85 -3.41 -3.06
C THR A 73 12.74 -4.60 -2.10
N HIS A 74 13.72 -4.87 -1.23
CA HIS A 74 13.60 -6.00 -0.29
C HIS A 74 14.13 -5.70 1.11
N PHE A 75 13.24 -5.26 2.00
CA PHE A 75 13.48 -5.26 3.44
C PHE A 75 12.22 -5.72 4.18
N ASN A 76 12.32 -6.89 4.81
CA ASN A 76 11.28 -7.53 5.61
C ASN A 76 11.63 -7.33 7.10
N GLY A 77 11.12 -6.27 7.69
CA GLY A 77 11.32 -5.89 9.10
C GLY A 77 10.80 -4.46 9.34
N ASN A 78 9.91 -4.29 10.33
CA ASN A 78 9.20 -3.06 10.73
C ASN A 78 9.78 -1.72 10.22
N ASN A 79 9.41 -1.35 8.99
CA ASN A 79 9.91 -0.18 8.25
C ASN A 79 8.90 0.99 8.25
N THR A 80 7.88 0.92 9.10
CA THR A 80 6.76 1.87 9.13
C THR A 80 7.23 3.28 9.48
N ALA A 81 8.21 3.43 10.37
CA ALA A 81 8.76 4.72 10.75
C ALA A 81 9.54 5.40 9.61
N VAL A 82 10.34 4.64 8.86
CA VAL A 82 11.10 5.16 7.70
C VAL A 82 10.14 5.57 6.60
N ARG A 83 9.17 4.72 6.26
CA ARG A 83 8.16 5.04 5.23
C ARG A 83 7.29 6.23 5.63
N ARG A 84 6.97 6.36 6.92
CA ARG A 84 6.29 7.55 7.45
C ARG A 84 7.12 8.81 7.23
N ARG A 85 8.41 8.80 7.59
CA ARG A 85 9.32 9.93 7.37
C ARG A 85 9.44 10.27 5.89
N ALA A 86 9.54 9.27 5.01
CA ALA A 86 9.59 9.47 3.56
C ALA A 86 8.29 10.09 3.01
N CYS A 87 7.13 9.65 3.50
CA CYS A 87 5.84 10.26 3.16
C CYS A 87 5.73 11.71 3.66
N GLN A 88 6.19 12.00 4.89
CA GLN A 88 6.25 13.37 5.43
C GLN A 88 7.19 14.28 4.62
N ALA A 89 8.36 13.78 4.23
CA ALA A 89 9.28 14.49 3.36
C ALA A 89 8.62 14.77 1.99
N LYS A 90 7.91 13.80 1.43
CA LYS A 90 7.23 13.96 0.14
C LYS A 90 6.09 14.97 0.18
N LEU A 91 5.32 15.00 1.27
CA LEU A 91 4.35 16.07 1.53
C LEU A 91 5.05 17.43 1.49
N ALA A 92 6.17 17.58 2.21
CA ALA A 92 6.91 18.83 2.27
C ALA A 92 7.51 19.27 0.92
N GLU A 93 8.08 18.34 0.15
CA GLU A 93 8.59 18.58 -1.21
C GLU A 93 7.47 19.07 -2.14
N GLY A 94 6.27 18.53 -2.00
CA GLY A 94 5.08 18.97 -2.74
C GLY A 94 4.49 20.30 -2.27
N GLU A 95 5.20 21.04 -1.42
CA GLU A 95 4.76 22.29 -0.79
C GLU A 95 3.52 22.13 0.11
N MET A 96 3.24 20.90 0.55
CA MET A 96 2.38 20.68 1.71
C MET A 96 3.16 21.00 3.00
N LEU A 97 2.43 21.24 4.07
CA LEU A 97 2.99 21.55 5.39
C LEU A 97 3.77 20.36 5.99
N LYS A 98 5.03 20.61 6.38
CA LYS A 98 5.97 19.61 6.97
C LYS A 98 5.38 18.77 8.11
N ASN A 99 4.45 19.33 8.90
CA ASN A 99 3.90 18.70 10.09
C ASN A 99 2.42 18.29 9.98
N VAL A 100 1.81 18.33 8.78
CA VAL A 100 0.37 18.07 8.61
C VAL A 100 -0.03 16.61 8.74
N PHE A 101 0.94 15.70 8.67
CA PHE A 101 0.67 14.25 8.63
C PHE A 101 -0.19 13.78 9.82
N ARG A 102 0.01 14.37 11.00
CA ARG A 102 -0.77 14.02 12.20
C ARG A 102 -2.23 14.40 12.01
N GLU A 103 -2.51 15.60 11.52
CA GLU A 103 -3.86 16.11 11.29
C GLU A 103 -4.56 15.30 10.20
N LEU A 104 -3.86 14.92 9.12
CA LEU A 104 -4.41 14.03 8.09
C LEU A 104 -4.83 12.66 8.67
N VAL A 105 -4.03 12.10 9.58
CA VAL A 105 -4.36 10.84 10.27
C VAL A 105 -5.56 11.00 11.20
N ILE A 106 -5.66 12.11 11.93
CA ILE A 106 -6.79 12.36 12.83
C ILE A 106 -8.07 12.63 12.02
N LEU A 107 -7.97 13.39 10.93
CA LEU A 107 -9.08 13.65 10.00
C LEU A 107 -9.60 12.36 9.39
N SER A 108 -8.73 11.46 8.93
CA SER A 108 -9.16 10.17 8.37
C SER A 108 -9.87 9.27 9.39
N ALA A 109 -9.59 9.43 10.68
CA ALA A 109 -10.26 8.73 11.76
C ALA A 109 -11.62 9.34 12.16
N THR A 110 -11.94 10.55 11.69
CA THR A 110 -13.10 11.30 12.17
C THR A 110 -14.31 11.05 11.26
N ALA A 111 -15.35 10.42 11.82
CA ALA A 111 -16.65 10.29 11.15
C ALA A 111 -17.43 11.62 11.19
N TYR A 112 -18.31 11.82 10.22
CA TYR A 112 -19.26 12.94 10.20
C TYR A 112 -20.62 12.39 9.78
N GLU A 113 -21.65 12.65 10.57
CA GLU A 113 -23.02 12.13 10.35
C GLU A 113 -23.11 10.59 10.20
N GLY A 114 -22.13 9.86 10.73
CA GLY A 114 -22.05 8.39 10.65
C GLY A 114 -21.23 7.87 9.47
N ASP A 115 -20.91 8.73 8.50
CA ASP A 115 -20.20 8.36 7.29
C ASP A 115 -18.68 8.54 7.40
N GLY A 116 -18.00 7.61 6.73
CA GLY A 116 -16.56 7.59 6.60
C GLY A 116 -16.03 8.72 5.73
N LEU A 117 -14.82 9.20 6.02
CA LEU A 117 -14.22 10.26 5.22
C LEU A 117 -13.83 9.75 3.82
N THR A 118 -14.36 10.41 2.80
CA THR A 118 -13.79 10.46 1.45
C THR A 118 -13.60 11.92 1.05
N GLY A 119 -12.58 12.23 0.25
CA GLY A 119 -12.32 13.63 -0.12
C GLY A 119 -10.86 13.92 -0.43
N ALA A 120 -10.54 15.20 -0.67
CA ALA A 120 -9.19 15.59 -1.05
C ALA A 120 -8.73 16.93 -0.44
N ILE A 121 -7.43 17.02 -0.16
CA ILE A 121 -6.74 18.25 0.28
C ILE A 121 -5.50 18.47 -0.60
N VAL A 122 -5.28 19.72 -1.00
CA VAL A 122 -4.11 20.17 -1.77
C VAL A 122 -3.46 21.38 -1.14
N PRO A 123 -2.15 21.61 -1.35
CA PRO A 123 -1.52 22.85 -0.90
C PRO A 123 -1.98 24.03 -1.77
N ALA A 124 -2.02 25.24 -1.22
CA ALA A 124 -2.41 26.45 -1.96
C ALA A 124 -1.60 26.68 -3.24
N ALA A 125 -0.32 26.32 -3.22
CA ALA A 125 0.56 26.45 -4.37
C ALA A 125 0.25 25.45 -5.51
N ALA A 126 -0.63 24.45 -5.26
CA ALA A 126 -1.10 23.53 -6.29
C ALA A 126 -2.10 24.16 -7.26
N ILE A 127 -2.64 25.34 -6.96
CA ILE A 127 -3.74 25.96 -7.69
C ILE A 127 -3.35 27.38 -8.08
N ASP A 128 -3.69 27.77 -9.31
CA ASP A 128 -3.62 29.19 -9.69
C ASP A 128 -4.75 29.97 -9.03
N PRO A 129 -4.51 31.18 -8.50
CA PRO A 129 -5.55 31.97 -7.82
C PRO A 129 -6.83 32.17 -8.66
N ALA A 130 -6.71 32.22 -9.99
CA ALA A 130 -7.84 32.33 -10.92
C ALA A 130 -8.70 31.07 -11.01
N HIS A 131 -8.19 29.90 -10.60
CA HIS A 131 -8.88 28.61 -10.62
C HIS A 131 -9.37 28.18 -9.23
N VAL A 132 -9.29 29.07 -8.23
CA VAL A 132 -9.94 28.86 -6.94
C VAL A 132 -11.45 28.96 -7.15
N ALA A 133 -12.17 27.87 -6.90
CA ALA A 133 -13.61 27.80 -7.14
C ALA A 133 -14.41 28.55 -6.07
N LEU A 134 -13.99 28.45 -4.81
CA LEU A 134 -14.59 29.17 -3.68
C LEU A 134 -13.50 29.60 -2.70
N SER A 135 -13.58 30.84 -2.22
CA SER A 135 -12.69 31.40 -1.20
C SER A 135 -13.46 31.67 0.08
N PHE A 136 -12.94 31.22 1.22
CA PHE A 136 -13.59 31.39 2.51
C PHE A 136 -13.19 32.71 3.15
N ARG A 137 -14.18 33.52 3.51
CA ARG A 137 -13.96 34.77 4.25
C ARG A 137 -13.30 34.52 5.63
N ASN A 138 -13.70 33.43 6.29
CA ASN A 138 -13.17 33.00 7.57
C ASN A 138 -12.57 31.59 7.40
N PRO A 139 -11.26 31.49 7.10
CA PRO A 139 -10.61 30.19 6.94
C PRO A 139 -10.59 29.37 8.24
N VAL A 140 -10.65 28.06 8.10
CA VAL A 140 -10.66 27.11 9.24
C VAL A 140 -9.25 26.53 9.42
N ASN A 141 -8.72 26.51 10.64
CA ASN A 141 -7.43 25.87 10.89
C ASN A 141 -7.57 24.35 10.77
N ILE A 142 -6.61 23.68 10.14
CA ILE A 142 -6.66 22.22 9.92
C ILE A 142 -6.66 21.40 11.22
N ASP A 143 -6.20 21.99 12.34
CA ASP A 143 -6.29 21.39 13.67
C ASP A 143 -7.69 21.47 14.30
N ASP A 144 -8.58 22.32 13.78
CA ASP A 144 -10.02 22.20 14.00
C ASP A 144 -10.53 21.03 13.15
N ILE A 145 -10.33 19.83 13.71
CA ILE A 145 -10.67 18.56 13.08
C ILE A 145 -12.16 18.51 12.73
N LYS A 146 -13.06 19.02 13.59
CA LYS A 146 -14.50 18.99 13.35
C LYS A 146 -14.89 19.94 12.22
N GLY A 147 -14.40 21.18 12.26
CA GLY A 147 -14.63 22.18 11.22
C GLY A 147 -14.10 21.71 9.87
N THR A 148 -12.84 21.25 9.84
CA THR A 148 -12.20 20.75 8.62
C THR A 148 -12.90 19.50 8.07
N ARG A 149 -13.28 18.56 8.93
CA ARG A 149 -14.03 17.36 8.52
C ARG A 149 -15.37 17.71 7.88
N LYS A 150 -16.08 18.69 8.43
CA LYS A 150 -17.33 19.20 7.84
C LYS A 150 -17.10 19.81 6.46
N LEU A 151 -16.01 20.56 6.27
CA LEU A 151 -15.68 21.14 4.96
C LEU A 151 -15.33 20.07 3.92
N LEU A 152 -14.73 18.96 4.34
CA LEU A 152 -14.39 17.83 3.45
C LEU A 152 -15.63 17.18 2.82
N GLU A 153 -16.83 17.31 3.42
CA GLU A 153 -18.08 16.83 2.81
C GLU A 153 -18.42 17.53 1.47
N MET A 154 -17.83 18.70 1.21
CA MET A 154 -17.98 19.39 -0.08
C MET A 154 -17.00 18.89 -1.15
N THR A 155 -16.15 17.91 -0.82
CA THR A 155 -15.15 17.35 -1.73
C THR A 155 -15.59 15.98 -2.23
N SER A 156 -15.07 15.57 -3.39
CA SER A 156 -15.31 14.23 -3.93
C SER A 156 -14.02 13.71 -4.61
N PRO A 157 -13.86 12.38 -4.77
CA PRO A 157 -12.66 11.79 -5.38
C PRO A 157 -12.35 12.27 -6.81
N ASP A 158 -13.35 12.79 -7.52
CA ASP A 158 -13.32 13.18 -8.93
C ASP A 158 -13.68 14.66 -9.19
N GLY A 159 -14.13 15.39 -8.16
CA GLY A 159 -14.66 16.74 -8.29
C GLY A 159 -13.75 17.80 -7.68
N HIS A 160 -13.94 18.06 -6.39
CA HIS A 160 -13.33 19.19 -5.68
C HIS A 160 -12.35 18.74 -4.59
N ALA A 161 -11.41 19.60 -4.24
CA ALA A 161 -10.48 19.45 -3.12
C ALA A 161 -10.44 20.72 -2.28
N LEU A 162 -10.17 20.57 -0.98
CA LEU A 162 -9.89 21.70 -0.10
C LEU A 162 -8.47 22.23 -0.32
N ILE A 163 -8.34 23.55 -0.26
CA ILE A 163 -7.07 24.26 -0.40
C ILE A 163 -6.52 24.55 1.00
N LEU A 164 -5.33 24.03 1.30
CA LEU A 164 -4.60 24.25 2.55
C LEU A 164 -3.44 25.21 2.31
N ASP A 165 -3.43 26.34 2.98
CA ASP A 165 -2.35 27.32 2.86
C ASP A 165 -1.15 27.01 3.78
N THR A 166 -0.09 27.82 3.65
CA THR A 166 1.13 27.71 4.46
C THR A 166 0.93 28.12 5.93
N SER A 167 -0.19 28.78 6.26
CA SER A 167 -0.57 29.16 7.62
C SER A 167 -1.40 28.09 8.35
N ARG A 168 -1.53 26.89 7.75
CA ARG A 168 -2.32 25.76 8.25
C ARG A 168 -3.83 25.99 8.17
N LYS A 169 -4.29 26.90 7.32
CA LYS A 169 -5.71 27.20 7.16
C LYS A 169 -6.26 26.61 5.87
N VAL A 170 -7.43 26.02 5.99
CA VAL A 170 -8.30 25.66 4.87
C VAL A 170 -8.96 26.95 4.38
N VAL A 171 -8.55 27.41 3.20
CA VAL A 171 -8.90 28.73 2.67
C VAL A 171 -9.96 28.70 1.57
N GLY A 172 -10.25 27.53 1.01
CA GLY A 172 -11.19 27.43 -0.09
C GLY A 172 -11.31 26.04 -0.71
N LEU A 173 -11.95 26.00 -1.88
CA LEU A 173 -12.14 24.82 -2.72
C LEU A 173 -11.58 25.07 -4.12
N CYS A 174 -11.03 24.03 -4.73
CA CYS A 174 -10.65 23.99 -6.15
C CYS A 174 -11.20 22.73 -6.81
N ARG A 175 -11.22 22.71 -8.15
CA ARG A 175 -11.47 21.48 -8.91
C ARG A 175 -10.20 20.67 -9.03
N LEU A 176 -10.29 19.35 -8.90
CA LEU A 176 -9.14 18.45 -9.06
C LEU A 176 -8.49 18.58 -10.45
N ALA A 177 -9.29 18.87 -11.48
CA ALA A 177 -8.81 19.07 -12.85
C ALA A 177 -7.91 20.30 -13.05
N GLU A 178 -7.95 21.25 -12.11
CA GLU A 178 -7.17 22.50 -12.17
C GLU A 178 -5.85 22.44 -11.36
N ILE A 179 -5.55 21.27 -10.77
CA ILE A 179 -4.32 21.05 -10.02
C ILE A 179 -3.12 21.06 -10.97
N LYS A 180 -2.13 21.89 -10.67
CA LYS A 180 -0.87 21.98 -11.39
C LYS A 180 -0.11 20.64 -11.37
N ARG A 181 0.68 20.41 -12.41
CA ARG A 181 1.62 19.28 -12.49
C ARG A 181 2.61 19.31 -11.34
N ASP A 182 3.07 18.11 -10.96
CA ASP A 182 4.09 17.83 -9.94
C ASP A 182 3.71 18.30 -8.53
N LYS A 183 2.42 18.55 -8.29
CA LYS A 183 1.89 18.94 -6.98
C LYS A 183 1.23 17.76 -6.28
N VAL A 184 1.38 17.75 -4.96
CA VAL A 184 0.83 16.67 -4.13
C VAL A 184 -0.67 16.86 -3.89
N VAL A 185 -1.36 15.73 -3.82
CA VAL A 185 -2.78 15.64 -3.48
C VAL A 185 -2.94 14.57 -2.42
N VAL A 186 -3.57 14.91 -1.31
CA VAL A 186 -3.96 13.93 -0.30
C VAL A 186 -5.38 13.52 -0.58
N MET A 187 -5.59 12.24 -0.91
CA MET A 187 -6.92 11.68 -1.19
C MET A 187 -7.34 10.71 -0.09
N PHE A 188 -8.41 11.03 0.62
CA PHE A 188 -9.06 10.13 1.57
C PHE A 188 -9.94 9.16 0.81
N THR A 189 -9.70 7.86 1.01
CA THR A 189 -10.35 6.80 0.23
C THR A 189 -11.41 6.04 1.02
N LYS A 190 -11.19 5.86 2.33
CA LYS A 190 -12.12 5.24 3.29
C LYS A 190 -11.69 5.61 4.71
N PRO A 191 -12.48 5.33 5.77
CA PRO A 191 -12.06 5.57 7.15
C PRO A 191 -10.66 5.07 7.44
N LEU A 192 -9.87 5.93 8.09
CA LEU A 192 -8.48 5.71 8.46
C LEU A 192 -7.51 5.48 7.28
N CYS A 193 -7.96 5.63 6.03
CA CYS A 193 -7.17 5.38 4.84
C CYS A 193 -7.09 6.60 3.93
N TRP A 194 -5.88 6.90 3.48
CA TRP A 194 -5.65 7.94 2.50
C TRP A 194 -4.41 7.65 1.65
N GLU A 195 -4.35 8.27 0.50
CA GLU A 195 -3.30 8.14 -0.50
C GLU A 195 -2.62 9.49 -0.69
N LEU A 196 -1.29 9.49 -0.71
CA LEU A 196 -0.50 10.62 -1.21
C LEU A 196 -0.27 10.42 -2.69
N LYS A 197 -0.83 11.30 -3.51
CA LYS A 197 -0.68 11.31 -4.96
C LYS A 197 0.08 12.53 -5.44
N ILE A 198 0.62 12.44 -6.64
CA ILE A 198 1.24 13.56 -7.36
C ILE A 198 0.51 13.72 -8.69
N SER A 199 0.18 14.96 -9.02
CA SER A 199 -0.37 15.32 -10.33
C SER A 199 0.67 15.12 -11.44
N SER A 200 0.40 14.20 -12.36
CA SER A 200 1.14 14.07 -13.62
C SER A 200 0.56 14.92 -14.76
N GLY A 201 -0.59 15.59 -14.54
CA GLY A 201 -1.18 16.55 -15.47
C GLY A 201 -2.58 17.04 -15.08
N ARG A 202 -3.47 17.27 -16.05
CA ARG A 202 -4.78 17.90 -15.80
C ARG A 202 -5.88 16.84 -15.74
N GLY A 203 -6.48 16.66 -14.57
CA GLY A 203 -7.62 15.76 -14.37
C GLY A 203 -7.34 14.65 -13.33
N PRO A 204 -8.40 14.06 -12.73
CA PRO A 204 -8.26 13.07 -11.66
C PRO A 204 -7.64 11.73 -12.09
N GLU A 205 -7.68 11.40 -13.38
CA GLU A 205 -7.01 10.20 -13.92
C GLU A 205 -5.50 10.40 -14.10
N GLU A 206 -5.02 11.64 -14.01
CA GLU A 206 -3.60 11.98 -14.13
C GLU A 206 -2.92 12.12 -12.76
N PHE A 207 -3.37 11.37 -11.75
CA PHE A 207 -2.71 11.31 -10.43
C PHE A 207 -1.97 9.99 -10.23
N THR A 208 -0.66 10.08 -10.01
CA THR A 208 0.16 8.92 -9.64
C THR A 208 0.23 8.78 -8.14
N THR A 209 -0.12 7.61 -7.60
CA THR A 209 -0.01 7.36 -6.15
C THR A 209 1.45 7.10 -5.79
N PHE A 210 1.92 7.68 -4.69
CA PHE A 210 3.28 7.51 -4.17
C PHE A 210 3.32 6.81 -2.81
N TYR A 211 2.31 7.02 -1.98
CA TYR A 211 2.17 6.32 -0.70
C TYR A 211 0.70 6.08 -0.37
N THR A 212 0.44 4.99 0.33
CA THR A 212 -0.86 4.68 0.92
C THR A 212 -0.70 4.57 2.43
N VAL A 213 -1.61 5.19 3.17
CA VAL A 213 -1.75 5.05 4.61
C VAL A 213 -2.95 4.17 4.90
N SER A 214 -2.73 3.05 5.61
CA SER A 214 -3.76 2.06 5.95
C SER A 214 -4.41 2.36 7.30
N ALA A 215 -5.52 1.68 7.58
CA ALA A 215 -6.26 1.82 8.84
C ALA A 215 -5.43 1.47 10.09
N SER A 216 -4.40 0.64 9.94
CA SER A 216 -3.41 0.34 10.99
C SER A 216 -2.39 1.47 11.23
N GLY A 217 -2.52 2.61 10.54
CA GLY A 217 -1.58 3.74 10.60
C GLY A 217 -0.23 3.47 9.90
N GLY A 218 -0.16 2.39 9.13
CA GLY A 218 1.01 1.97 8.37
C GLY A 218 1.14 2.74 7.06
N VAL A 219 2.37 3.14 6.71
CA VAL A 219 2.67 3.74 5.40
C VAL A 219 3.28 2.68 4.49
N SER A 220 2.70 2.50 3.31
CA SER A 220 3.20 1.59 2.27
C SER A 220 3.37 2.30 0.94
N LEU A 221 4.25 1.79 0.09
CA LEU A 221 4.26 2.15 -1.32
C LEU A 221 2.95 1.70 -1.99
N PRO A 222 2.52 2.37 -3.07
CA PRO A 222 1.37 1.94 -3.84
C PRO A 222 1.73 0.57 -4.38
N LYS A 223 0.91 -0.42 -4.09
CA LYS A 223 1.13 -1.75 -4.63
C LYS A 223 0.57 -1.76 -6.04
N GLU A 224 1.32 -2.30 -6.99
CA GLU A 224 0.76 -2.62 -8.30
C GLU A 224 -0.55 -3.36 -8.10
N ARG A 225 -1.64 -2.80 -8.64
CA ARG A 225 -2.87 -3.56 -8.76
C ARG A 225 -2.56 -4.69 -9.72
N LEU A 226 -2.70 -5.93 -9.25
CA LEU A 226 -2.48 -7.11 -10.08
C LEU A 226 -3.29 -6.98 -11.37
N GLY A 227 -2.59 -6.73 -12.47
CA GLY A 227 -3.18 -6.50 -13.77
C GLY A 227 -3.53 -7.82 -14.44
N GLN A 228 -4.34 -7.75 -15.49
CA GLN A 228 -4.65 -8.91 -16.32
C GLN A 228 -3.38 -9.58 -16.84
N ALA A 229 -2.36 -8.80 -17.23
CA ALA A 229 -1.08 -9.30 -17.70
C ALA A 229 -0.35 -10.14 -16.64
N ASP A 230 -0.37 -9.71 -15.39
CA ASP A 230 0.29 -10.41 -14.28
C ASP A 230 -0.36 -11.75 -13.96
N VAL A 231 -1.69 -11.75 -13.94
CA VAL A 231 -2.48 -12.96 -13.71
C VAL A 231 -2.29 -13.92 -14.88
N ASN A 232 -2.31 -13.42 -16.12
CA ASN A 232 -2.05 -14.23 -17.30
C ASN A 232 -0.65 -14.85 -17.28
N ALA A 233 0.37 -14.08 -16.86
CA ALA A 233 1.73 -14.59 -16.71
C ALA A 233 1.81 -15.68 -15.63
N ALA A 234 1.14 -15.50 -14.49
CA ALA A 234 1.08 -16.51 -13.43
C ALA A 234 0.34 -17.78 -13.87
N ILE A 235 -0.77 -17.65 -14.59
CA ILE A 235 -1.50 -18.77 -15.19
C ILE A 235 -0.62 -19.53 -16.18
N GLN A 236 0.06 -18.81 -17.08
CA GLN A 236 0.95 -19.39 -18.08
C GLN A 236 2.13 -20.12 -17.41
N HIS A 237 2.73 -19.54 -16.39
CA HIS A 237 3.81 -20.16 -15.63
C HIS A 237 3.34 -21.45 -14.91
N THR A 238 2.15 -21.41 -14.31
CA THR A 238 1.65 -22.52 -13.49
C THR A 238 1.09 -23.68 -14.32
N PHE A 239 0.37 -23.37 -15.40
CA PHE A 239 -0.40 -24.35 -16.18
C PHE A 239 0.04 -24.51 -17.63
N GLY A 240 0.89 -23.62 -18.14
CA GLY A 240 1.26 -23.54 -19.56
C GLY A 240 0.06 -23.25 -20.46
N ASN A 241 0.18 -23.65 -21.73
CA ASN A 241 -0.86 -23.43 -22.77
C ASN A 241 -2.17 -24.23 -22.55
N ARG A 242 -2.29 -24.97 -21.43
CA ARG A 242 -3.47 -25.80 -21.12
C ARG A 242 -4.57 -25.02 -20.41
N ALA A 243 -4.32 -23.77 -20.03
CA ALA A 243 -5.26 -22.93 -19.30
C ALA A 243 -5.95 -21.88 -20.19
N HIS A 244 -7.21 -21.61 -19.90
CA HIS A 244 -8.00 -20.57 -20.56
C HIS A 244 -7.90 -19.28 -19.73
N SER A 245 -6.80 -18.54 -19.90
CA SER A 245 -6.47 -17.38 -19.07
C SER A 245 -7.58 -16.32 -19.06
N HIS A 246 -8.28 -16.11 -20.17
CA HIS A 246 -9.39 -15.15 -20.25
C HIS A 246 -10.58 -15.51 -19.34
N ALA A 247 -10.97 -16.79 -19.31
CA ALA A 247 -12.07 -17.26 -18.47
C ALA A 247 -11.72 -17.18 -16.98
N ILE A 248 -10.49 -17.54 -16.62
CA ILE A 248 -9.98 -17.41 -15.25
C ILE A 248 -9.89 -15.93 -14.83
N TRP A 249 -9.36 -15.07 -15.71
CA TRP A 249 -9.29 -13.64 -15.46
C TRP A 249 -10.67 -13.02 -15.25
N THR A 250 -11.69 -13.46 -15.99
CA THR A 250 -13.07 -12.96 -15.80
C THR A 250 -13.49 -13.13 -14.34
N VAL A 251 -13.30 -14.32 -13.76
CA VAL A 251 -13.62 -14.58 -12.34
C VAL A 251 -12.76 -13.75 -11.40
N ILE A 252 -11.44 -13.67 -11.63
CA ILE A 252 -10.53 -12.89 -10.78
C ILE A 252 -10.85 -11.39 -10.84
N GLY A 253 -11.12 -10.86 -12.03
CA GLY A 253 -11.44 -9.45 -12.27
C GLY A 253 -12.70 -9.02 -11.52
N HIS A 254 -13.73 -9.87 -11.48
CA HIS A 254 -14.91 -9.62 -10.65
C HIS A 254 -14.63 -9.81 -9.16
N ALA A 255 -13.84 -10.82 -8.77
CA ALA A 255 -13.40 -10.99 -7.38
C ALA A 255 -12.58 -9.80 -6.85
N LEU A 256 -11.82 -9.12 -7.71
CA LEU A 256 -11.08 -7.90 -7.38
C LEU A 256 -11.99 -6.69 -7.08
N ARG A 257 -13.26 -6.72 -7.52
CA ARG A 257 -14.26 -5.67 -7.25
C ARG A 257 -15.04 -5.91 -5.95
N GLN A 258 -14.83 -7.05 -5.28
CA GLN A 258 -15.54 -7.36 -4.05
C GLN A 258 -15.11 -6.45 -2.90
N LYS A 259 -16.09 -6.07 -2.08
CA LYS A 259 -15.86 -5.27 -0.87
C LYS A 259 -15.22 -6.10 0.25
N HIS A 260 -15.40 -7.42 0.22
CA HIS A 260 -14.90 -8.36 1.21
C HIS A 260 -13.74 -9.19 0.66
N GLY A 261 -12.89 -9.69 1.56
CA GLY A 261 -11.74 -10.50 1.16
C GLY A 261 -12.18 -11.78 0.45
N THR A 262 -11.70 -11.99 -0.76
CA THR A 262 -12.09 -13.10 -1.65
C THR A 262 -10.90 -14.01 -1.94
N MET A 263 -11.13 -15.32 -2.06
CA MET A 263 -10.11 -16.27 -2.50
C MET A 263 -10.57 -17.05 -3.72
N VAL A 264 -9.73 -17.08 -4.76
CA VAL A 264 -9.94 -17.88 -5.96
C VAL A 264 -8.81 -18.90 -6.07
N VAL A 265 -9.16 -20.17 -6.18
CA VAL A 265 -8.22 -21.29 -6.31
C VAL A 265 -8.39 -21.88 -7.69
N ILE A 266 -7.32 -21.96 -8.46
CA ILE A 266 -7.27 -22.61 -9.75
C ILE A 266 -6.44 -23.87 -9.60
N SER A 267 -6.98 -25.03 -9.96
CA SER A 267 -6.29 -26.31 -9.81
C SER A 267 -6.45 -27.19 -11.06
N ASN A 268 -5.39 -27.91 -11.44
CA ASN A 268 -5.51 -28.96 -12.45
C ASN A 268 -6.28 -30.20 -11.95
N ALA A 269 -6.53 -30.30 -10.64
CA ALA A 269 -7.26 -31.37 -9.98
C ALA A 269 -8.59 -30.89 -9.35
N ALA A 270 -9.16 -29.78 -9.86
CA ALA A 270 -10.33 -29.12 -9.26
C ALA A 270 -11.53 -30.04 -8.99
N GLU A 271 -11.82 -30.99 -9.89
CA GLU A 271 -12.91 -31.96 -9.69
C GLU A 271 -12.65 -32.91 -8.52
N ALA A 272 -11.44 -33.49 -8.47
CA ALA A 272 -11.04 -34.37 -7.38
C ALA A 272 -11.02 -33.63 -6.03
N GLU A 273 -10.57 -32.37 -6.04
CA GLU A 273 -10.54 -31.53 -4.85
C GLU A 273 -11.95 -31.12 -4.40
N ALA A 274 -12.85 -30.82 -5.33
CA ALA A 274 -14.26 -30.55 -5.01
C ALA A 274 -14.95 -31.77 -4.38
N ASN A 275 -14.55 -33.00 -4.76
CA ASN A 275 -15.01 -34.22 -4.11
C ASN A 275 -14.40 -34.39 -2.72
N ARG A 276 -13.08 -34.25 -2.60
CA ARG A 276 -12.33 -34.43 -1.36
C ARG A 276 -12.77 -33.45 -0.27
N LEU A 277 -13.06 -32.20 -0.65
CA LEU A 277 -13.48 -31.12 0.24
C LEU A 277 -15.00 -30.93 0.28
N SER A 278 -15.79 -31.91 -0.19
CA SER A 278 -17.25 -31.79 -0.31
C SER A 278 -17.98 -31.54 1.01
N SER A 279 -17.45 -32.01 2.15
CA SER A 279 -18.00 -31.73 3.48
C SER A 279 -17.65 -30.34 4.01
N GLN A 280 -16.72 -29.65 3.35
CA GLN A 280 -16.20 -28.32 3.71
C GLN A 280 -16.33 -27.33 2.54
N SER A 281 -17.30 -27.57 1.67
CA SER A 281 -17.60 -26.72 0.51
C SER A 281 -19.01 -27.00 -0.01
N THR A 282 -19.48 -26.15 -0.91
CA THR A 282 -20.66 -26.46 -1.73
C THR A 282 -20.18 -26.87 -3.12
N LYS A 283 -20.13 -28.20 -3.36
CA LYS A 283 -19.81 -28.75 -4.68
C LYS A 283 -20.96 -28.48 -5.66
N LEU A 284 -20.62 -27.99 -6.84
CA LEU A 284 -21.61 -27.80 -7.91
C LEU A 284 -22.00 -29.14 -8.53
N LYS A 285 -23.29 -29.30 -8.87
CA LYS A 285 -23.80 -30.48 -9.58
C LYS A 285 -23.07 -30.71 -10.91
N GLN A 286 -22.75 -29.63 -11.63
CA GLN A 286 -21.96 -29.65 -12.85
C GLN A 286 -20.99 -28.46 -12.90
N PRO A 287 -19.73 -28.66 -13.34
CA PRO A 287 -18.79 -27.56 -13.48
C PRO A 287 -19.22 -26.56 -14.56
N ARG A 288 -19.21 -25.26 -14.22
CA ARG A 288 -19.68 -24.20 -15.13
C ARG A 288 -18.83 -22.95 -15.08
N LEU A 289 -18.81 -22.20 -16.18
CA LEU A 289 -18.33 -20.82 -16.16
C LEU A 289 -19.30 -19.97 -15.33
N LEU A 290 -18.75 -18.95 -14.67
CA LEU A 290 -19.50 -17.99 -13.87
C LEU A 290 -19.52 -16.66 -14.63
N ASP A 291 -20.70 -16.08 -14.81
CA ASP A 291 -20.86 -14.69 -15.24
C ASP A 291 -20.64 -13.72 -14.08
N GLU A 292 -20.63 -12.41 -14.35
CA GLU A 292 -20.39 -11.38 -13.33
C GLU A 292 -21.32 -11.49 -12.13
N GLY A 293 -22.63 -11.65 -12.37
CA GLY A 293 -23.63 -11.74 -11.31
C GLY A 293 -23.40 -12.95 -10.41
N LEU A 294 -23.10 -14.11 -11.01
CA LEU A 294 -22.78 -15.32 -10.26
C LEU A 294 -21.47 -15.19 -9.51
N VAL A 295 -20.41 -14.62 -10.11
CA VAL A 295 -19.14 -14.42 -9.38
C VAL A 295 -19.37 -13.55 -8.16
N LEU A 296 -20.12 -12.44 -8.29
CA LEU A 296 -20.41 -11.56 -7.17
C LEU A 296 -21.22 -12.27 -6.07
N ALA A 297 -22.21 -13.08 -6.46
CA ALA A 297 -23.02 -13.84 -5.52
C ALA A 297 -22.19 -14.89 -4.77
N VAL A 298 -21.40 -15.71 -5.47
CA VAL A 298 -20.67 -16.82 -4.83
C VAL A 298 -19.44 -16.39 -4.06
N THR A 299 -18.88 -15.20 -4.36
CA THR A 299 -17.75 -14.63 -3.60
C THR A 299 -18.21 -13.82 -2.39
N SER A 300 -19.52 -13.67 -2.17
CA SER A 300 -20.08 -13.00 -0.99
C SER A 300 -20.06 -13.85 0.30
N ILE A 301 -19.83 -15.16 0.16
CA ILE A 301 -19.71 -16.08 1.28
C ILE A 301 -18.25 -16.36 1.62
N ASP A 302 -18.01 -16.83 2.85
CA ASP A 302 -16.67 -17.24 3.27
C ASP A 302 -16.15 -18.48 2.53
N GLY A 303 -14.83 -18.57 2.41
CA GLY A 303 -14.13 -19.65 1.71
C GLY A 303 -13.62 -19.23 0.34
N ALA A 304 -13.28 -20.23 -0.48
CA ALA A 304 -12.72 -20.03 -1.82
C ALA A 304 -13.66 -20.48 -2.94
N VAL A 305 -13.52 -19.86 -4.11
CA VAL A 305 -14.07 -20.38 -5.36
C VAL A 305 -13.03 -21.28 -6.01
N LEU A 306 -13.38 -22.55 -6.26
CA LEU A 306 -12.49 -23.53 -6.86
C LEU A 306 -12.78 -23.67 -8.36
N LEU A 307 -11.80 -23.29 -9.17
CA LEU A 307 -11.82 -23.34 -10.64
C LEU A 307 -10.88 -24.41 -11.17
N ASP A 308 -11.22 -24.97 -12.33
CA ASP A 308 -10.26 -25.69 -13.16
C ASP A 308 -9.47 -24.77 -14.11
N ARG A 309 -8.51 -25.35 -14.84
CA ARG A 309 -7.70 -24.65 -15.84
C ARG A 309 -8.50 -24.02 -16.97
N LYS A 310 -9.75 -24.45 -17.21
CA LYS A 310 -10.64 -23.88 -18.23
C LYS A 310 -11.51 -22.75 -17.67
N GLY A 311 -11.33 -22.38 -16.40
CA GLY A 311 -12.11 -21.37 -15.69
C GLY A 311 -13.48 -21.86 -15.21
N LYS A 312 -13.78 -23.17 -15.32
CA LYS A 312 -15.05 -23.70 -14.81
C LYS A 312 -14.97 -23.86 -13.30
N CYS A 313 -15.97 -23.36 -12.59
CA CYS A 313 -16.14 -23.53 -11.17
C CYS A 313 -16.64 -24.94 -10.86
N HIS A 314 -16.00 -25.61 -9.90
CA HIS A 314 -16.36 -26.94 -9.40
C HIS A 314 -16.98 -26.89 -8.01
N ALA A 315 -16.58 -25.93 -7.18
CA ALA A 315 -17.11 -25.74 -5.83
C ALA A 315 -16.97 -24.27 -5.38
N ILE A 316 -17.85 -23.86 -4.47
CA ILE A 316 -17.87 -22.54 -3.83
C ILE A 316 -17.82 -22.68 -2.31
N GLY A 317 -17.39 -21.62 -1.62
CA GLY A 317 -17.24 -21.64 -0.16
C GLY A 317 -16.26 -22.71 0.32
N VAL A 318 -15.21 -22.99 -0.46
CA VAL A 318 -14.26 -24.05 -0.15
C VAL A 318 -13.36 -23.64 1.00
N ILE A 319 -13.40 -24.40 2.10
CA ILE A 319 -12.46 -24.25 3.20
C ILE A 319 -11.22 -25.07 2.88
N LEU A 320 -10.12 -24.38 2.62
CA LEU A 320 -8.86 -25.02 2.27
C LEU A 320 -8.19 -25.63 3.50
N ASP A 321 -7.82 -26.90 3.37
CA ASP A 321 -7.06 -27.65 4.37
C ASP A 321 -5.58 -27.76 3.99
N GLY A 322 -4.83 -28.49 4.82
CA GLY A 322 -3.42 -28.78 4.59
C GLY A 322 -2.60 -28.76 5.87
N PRO A 323 -1.44 -29.44 5.90
CA PRO A 323 -0.55 -29.43 7.05
C PRO A 323 0.08 -28.05 7.23
N VAL A 324 0.72 -27.82 8.38
CA VAL A 324 1.44 -26.55 8.66
C VAL A 324 2.45 -26.26 7.55
N SER A 325 2.40 -25.04 7.02
CA SER A 325 3.31 -24.53 6.01
C SER A 325 4.45 -23.72 6.66
N ARG A 326 5.65 -23.82 6.11
CA ARG A 326 6.78 -22.96 6.48
C ARG A 326 6.65 -21.55 5.91
N ASN A 327 5.76 -21.34 4.95
CA ASN A 327 5.46 -20.05 4.33
C ASN A 327 4.31 -19.32 5.04
N GLY A 328 3.80 -19.88 6.15
CA GLY A 328 2.81 -19.22 7.00
C GLY A 328 3.39 -17.98 7.69
N ASP A 329 2.52 -17.02 7.96
CA ASP A 329 2.85 -15.74 8.60
C ASP A 329 1.74 -15.37 9.59
N SER A 330 2.08 -15.29 10.88
CA SER A 330 1.13 -14.96 11.95
C SER A 330 0.61 -13.52 11.90
N SER A 331 1.30 -12.62 11.19
CA SER A 331 0.84 -11.26 10.94
C SER A 331 -0.21 -11.18 9.84
N ARG A 332 -0.47 -12.28 9.11
CA ARG A 332 -1.41 -12.36 8.00
C ARG A 332 -2.66 -13.16 8.39
N GLY A 333 -3.76 -12.86 7.72
CA GLY A 333 -5.07 -13.46 8.00
C GLY A 333 -5.20 -14.93 7.60
N ALA A 334 -6.30 -15.55 8.03
CA ALA A 334 -6.60 -16.96 7.82
C ALA A 334 -6.50 -17.39 6.35
N ARG A 335 -7.06 -16.58 5.41
CA ARG A 335 -7.01 -16.84 3.96
C ARG A 335 -5.57 -16.99 3.43
N PHE A 336 -4.65 -16.14 3.88
CA PHE A 336 -3.25 -16.22 3.46
C PHE A 336 -2.60 -17.52 3.94
N ASN A 337 -2.79 -17.84 5.22
CA ASN A 337 -2.20 -19.01 5.84
C ASN A 337 -2.80 -20.33 5.31
N SER A 338 -4.12 -20.40 5.11
CA SER A 338 -4.78 -21.56 4.51
C SER A 338 -4.36 -21.77 3.07
N GLY A 339 -4.19 -20.69 2.30
CA GLY A 339 -3.67 -20.75 0.92
C GLY A 339 -2.30 -21.43 0.84
N TRP A 340 -1.36 -21.06 1.72
CA TRP A 340 -0.03 -21.69 1.74
C TRP A 340 -0.05 -23.16 2.19
N ARG A 341 -0.86 -23.49 3.21
CA ARG A 341 -1.04 -24.89 3.67
C ARG A 341 -1.54 -25.77 2.54
N TYR A 342 -2.58 -25.31 1.84
CA TYR A 342 -3.16 -26.01 0.70
C TYR A 342 -2.19 -26.12 -0.46
N TYR A 343 -1.52 -25.02 -0.82
CA TYR A 343 -0.55 -25.01 -1.90
C TYR A 343 0.60 -25.99 -1.66
N ASP A 344 1.17 -26.02 -0.45
CA ASP A 344 2.26 -26.94 -0.10
C ASP A 344 1.80 -28.41 -0.17
N GLN A 345 0.55 -28.69 0.24
CA GLN A 345 -0.03 -30.03 0.10
C GLN A 345 -0.24 -30.40 -1.37
N ALA A 346 -0.84 -29.51 -2.16
CA ALA A 346 -1.06 -29.73 -3.59
C ALA A 346 0.26 -29.99 -4.33
N LYS A 347 1.32 -29.24 -3.98
CA LYS A 347 2.66 -29.44 -4.52
C LYS A 347 3.22 -30.83 -4.18
N ARG A 348 3.04 -31.33 -2.94
CA ARG A 348 3.42 -32.72 -2.56
C ARG A 348 2.64 -33.76 -3.36
N ASN A 349 1.39 -33.47 -3.67
CA ASN A 349 0.53 -34.30 -4.51
C ASN A 349 0.78 -34.13 -6.01
N LYS A 350 1.82 -33.37 -6.42
CA LYS A 350 2.17 -33.08 -7.82
C LYS A 350 1.03 -32.41 -8.61
N GLN A 351 0.17 -31.67 -7.91
CA GLN A 351 -0.90 -30.87 -8.50
C GLN A 351 -0.37 -29.48 -8.86
N GLN A 352 -0.89 -28.92 -9.95
CA GLN A 352 -0.62 -27.53 -10.35
C GLN A 352 -1.72 -26.68 -9.75
N VAL A 353 -1.35 -25.67 -8.96
CA VAL A 353 -2.30 -24.79 -8.27
C VAL A 353 -1.81 -23.35 -8.34
N LEU A 354 -2.75 -22.44 -8.63
CA LEU A 354 -2.59 -21.00 -8.48
C LEU A 354 -3.70 -20.52 -7.55
N ILE A 355 -3.34 -19.79 -6.49
CA ILE A 355 -4.30 -19.19 -5.56
C ILE A 355 -4.16 -17.69 -5.64
N VAL A 356 -5.30 -17.01 -5.80
CA VAL A 356 -5.39 -15.55 -5.79
C VAL A 356 -6.21 -15.16 -4.57
N ILE A 357 -5.59 -14.37 -3.69
CA ILE A 357 -6.21 -13.89 -2.45
C ILE A 357 -6.34 -12.39 -2.57
N VAL A 358 -7.57 -11.91 -2.58
CA VAL A 358 -7.93 -10.50 -2.50
C VAL A 358 -8.29 -10.20 -1.06
N SER A 359 -7.60 -9.28 -0.40
CA SER A 359 -7.94 -8.85 0.96
C SER A 359 -8.90 -7.66 0.94
N GLU A 360 -9.52 -7.40 2.09
CA GLU A 360 -10.48 -6.30 2.30
C GLU A 360 -9.84 -4.90 2.16
N ASP A 361 -8.54 -4.81 2.38
CA ASP A 361 -7.74 -3.61 2.13
C ASP A 361 -7.23 -3.53 0.67
N GLY A 362 -7.71 -4.40 -0.22
CA GLY A 362 -7.40 -4.40 -1.64
C GLY A 362 -6.04 -5.01 -1.99
N TYR A 363 -5.34 -5.62 -1.02
CA TYR A 363 -4.12 -6.36 -1.31
C TYR A 363 -4.43 -7.66 -2.03
N VAL A 364 -3.78 -7.84 -3.17
CA VAL A 364 -3.86 -9.09 -3.92
C VAL A 364 -2.57 -9.86 -3.70
N THR A 365 -2.69 -11.12 -3.31
CA THR A 365 -1.57 -12.05 -3.12
C THR A 365 -1.77 -13.25 -4.03
N MET A 366 -0.74 -13.62 -4.80
CA MET A 366 -0.72 -14.86 -5.55
C MET A 366 0.15 -15.90 -4.86
N ILE A 367 -0.29 -17.16 -4.89
CA ILE A 367 0.45 -18.32 -4.40
C ILE A 367 0.52 -19.35 -5.55
N PRO A 368 1.73 -19.74 -6.00
CA PRO A 368 3.02 -19.24 -5.56
C PRO A 368 3.20 -17.76 -5.92
N GLN A 369 4.05 -17.06 -5.17
CA GLN A 369 4.44 -15.70 -5.55
C GLN A 369 5.22 -15.74 -6.87
N LYS A 370 5.12 -14.67 -7.67
CA LYS A 370 5.94 -14.52 -8.89
C LYS A 370 7.42 -14.78 -8.53
N PRO A 371 8.17 -15.52 -9.37
CA PRO A 371 9.60 -15.70 -9.17
C PRO A 371 10.38 -14.38 -9.21
#